data_AF-A0A8I0PH34-F1
#
_entry.id   AF-A0A8I0PH34-F1
#
_cell.length_a   1.000
_cell.length_b   1.000
_cell.length_c   1.000
_cell.angle_alpha   90.00
_cell.angle_beta   90.00
_cell.angle_gamma   90.00
#
_symmetry.space_group_name_H-M   'P 1'
#
loop_
_entity.id
_entity.type
_entity.pdbx_description
1 polymer ?
#
loop_
_entity_poly.entity_id
_entity_poly.type
_entity_poly.pdbx_seq_one_letter_code
_entity_poly.pdbx_strand_id
1 'polypeptide(L)'
;MVSRTNVIRTLITLMALLLWAPVSTASAAPAAPAAGCGVLAPGASAAAERAIAAACAEVAAGTWYSWGGGHGAQPGATYGQVDPTDPASEHDPERRGFDCSGLVRYAYAQAAGGTDILNGVASQQYYTHRAAARFTAAQGLAPLVPGDLLAYGTKKDLHHIAIYLGAGKMVEAKQSGTRLMVSDVRLGGDYFGAVRVNTGQVTGHIHQTWGTDVWTKEEPRIGSGRVYAFPYSTTIRVYCQKHAELVKAEGYENDVWSYLPDYKAWVTNIYIKGPAWLDGVPDCKDVPPVS
;
A
#
# COMPACT_ATOMS: atom_id res chain seq x y z
N MET A 1 -60.08 -65.54 -33.12
CA MET A 1 -61.15 -64.59 -32.76
C MET A 1 -61.05 -64.28 -31.28
N VAL A 2 -60.88 -63.00 -30.95
CA VAL A 2 -61.16 -62.30 -29.68
C VAL A 2 -61.16 -63.12 -28.39
N SER A 3 -60.26 -62.80 -27.46
CA SER A 3 -60.69 -62.28 -26.15
C SER A 3 -59.50 -61.71 -25.36
N ARG A 4 -59.60 -60.40 -25.08
CA ARG A 4 -58.81 -59.71 -24.06
C ARG A 4 -59.42 -60.02 -22.71
N THR A 5 -58.62 -60.42 -21.74
CA THR A 5 -59.05 -60.41 -20.33
C THR A 5 -57.89 -59.99 -19.43
N ASN A 6 -58.06 -58.83 -18.82
CA ASN A 6 -57.23 -58.27 -17.75
C ASN A 6 -57.50 -59.04 -16.44
N VAL A 7 -56.46 -59.51 -15.75
CA VAL A 7 -56.54 -59.90 -14.33
C VAL A 7 -55.19 -59.62 -13.62
N ILE A 8 -55.21 -58.57 -12.78
CA ILE A 8 -54.67 -58.47 -11.39
C ILE A 8 -53.14 -58.42 -11.13
N ARG A 9 -52.73 -57.21 -10.70
CA ARG A 9 -51.86 -56.81 -9.56
C ARG A 9 -50.83 -57.82 -8.98
N THR A 10 -49.55 -57.44 -8.98
CA THR A 10 -48.67 -57.60 -7.78
C THR A 10 -47.49 -56.61 -7.81
N LEU A 11 -47.18 -56.04 -6.64
CA LEU A 11 -46.10 -55.10 -6.32
C LEU A 11 -44.70 -55.67 -6.58
N ILE A 12 -43.75 -54.85 -7.05
CA ILE A 12 -42.39 -54.78 -6.49
C ILE A 12 -41.93 -53.31 -6.44
N THR A 13 -41.82 -52.83 -5.21
CA THR A 13 -41.10 -51.65 -4.73
C THR A 13 -39.62 -51.68 -5.11
N LEU A 14 -39.05 -50.58 -5.60
CA LEU A 14 -37.72 -50.15 -5.16
C LEU A 14 -37.57 -48.63 -5.32
N MET A 15 -37.76 -47.94 -4.20
CA MET A 15 -37.62 -46.50 -4.04
C MET A 15 -36.13 -46.19 -3.80
N ALA A 16 -35.43 -45.68 -4.82
CA ALA A 16 -34.09 -45.15 -4.65
C ALA A 16 -34.16 -43.73 -4.08
N LEU A 17 -34.23 -43.61 -2.75
CA LEU A 17 -33.97 -42.35 -2.06
C LEU A 17 -32.46 -42.14 -1.96
N LEU A 18 -31.90 -41.42 -2.93
CA LEU A 18 -30.62 -40.73 -2.76
C LEU A 18 -30.88 -39.52 -1.85
N LEU A 19 -30.43 -39.64 -0.60
CA LEU A 19 -30.40 -38.56 0.38
C LEU A 19 -29.50 -37.44 -0.15
N TRP A 20 -30.12 -36.36 -0.63
CA TRP A 20 -29.42 -35.11 -0.90
C TRP A 20 -29.20 -34.40 0.43
N ALA A 21 -28.06 -34.68 1.08
CA ALA A 21 -27.65 -33.92 2.25
C ALA A 21 -27.22 -32.52 1.80
N PRO A 22 -27.79 -31.43 2.34
CA PRO A 22 -27.31 -30.09 2.07
C PRO A 22 -25.93 -29.94 2.70
N VAL A 23 -24.93 -29.61 1.88
CA VAL A 23 -23.63 -29.17 2.39
C VAL A 23 -23.84 -27.80 3.01
N SER A 24 -23.96 -27.76 4.33
CA SER A 24 -23.89 -26.51 5.09
C SER A 24 -22.49 -25.93 4.92
N THR A 25 -22.37 -24.87 4.11
CA THR A 25 -21.17 -24.04 4.11
C THR A 25 -21.10 -23.31 5.44
N ALA A 26 -20.33 -23.86 6.37
CA ALA A 26 -20.01 -23.16 7.61
C ALA A 26 -19.23 -21.89 7.22
N SER A 27 -19.88 -20.74 7.32
CA SER A 27 -19.21 -19.45 7.31
C SER A 27 -18.27 -19.42 8.51
N ALA A 28 -16.96 -19.36 8.25
CA ALA A 28 -15.97 -19.19 9.30
C ALA A 28 -16.30 -17.89 10.05
N ALA A 29 -16.57 -18.01 11.34
CA ALA A 29 -16.73 -16.84 12.20
C ALA A 29 -15.42 -16.02 12.14
N PRO A 30 -15.50 -14.68 12.08
CA PRO A 30 -14.30 -13.85 12.14
C PRO A 30 -13.55 -14.16 13.44
N ALA A 31 -12.23 -14.39 13.31
CA ALA A 31 -11.35 -14.57 14.45
C ALA A 31 -11.55 -13.39 15.42
N ALA A 32 -11.66 -13.69 16.72
CA ALA A 32 -11.73 -12.66 17.74
C ALA A 32 -10.52 -11.72 17.57
N PRO A 33 -10.70 -10.38 17.64
CA PRO A 33 -9.59 -9.45 17.48
C PRO A 33 -8.53 -9.77 18.53
N ALA A 34 -7.26 -9.88 18.09
CA ALA A 34 -6.13 -9.95 19.01
C ALA A 34 -6.25 -8.80 20.01
N ALA A 35 -6.13 -9.08 21.31
CA ALA A 35 -6.38 -8.08 22.35
C ALA A 35 -5.56 -6.80 22.07
N GLY A 36 -6.24 -5.71 21.75
CA GLY A 36 -5.61 -4.41 21.45
C GLY A 36 -5.27 -4.13 19.99
N CYS A 37 -5.61 -5.00 19.03
CA CYS A 37 -5.50 -4.70 17.60
C CYS A 37 -6.87 -4.33 17.01
N GLY A 38 -7.02 -3.09 16.56
CA GLY A 38 -8.24 -2.59 15.94
C GLY A 38 -8.21 -1.07 15.80
N VAL A 39 -9.36 -0.46 15.53
CA VAL A 39 -9.52 0.99 15.53
C VAL A 39 -9.67 1.46 16.98
N LEU A 40 -8.66 2.17 17.50
CA LEU A 40 -8.56 2.55 18.91
C LEU A 40 -8.80 4.04 19.17
N ALA A 41 -9.14 4.81 18.13
CA ALA A 41 -9.54 6.20 18.25
C ALA A 41 -10.62 6.57 17.20
N PRO A 42 -11.39 7.64 17.39
CA PRO A 42 -12.30 8.14 16.37
C PRO A 42 -11.58 8.66 15.12
N GLY A 43 -12.33 8.85 14.02
CA GLY A 43 -11.86 9.53 12.81
C GLY A 43 -11.32 8.61 11.71
N ALA A 44 -11.31 7.30 11.92
CA ALA A 44 -11.02 6.33 10.87
C ALA A 44 -12.04 6.46 9.72
N SER A 45 -11.56 6.42 8.47
CA SER A 45 -12.45 6.24 7.32
C SER A 45 -12.88 4.78 7.20
N ALA A 46 -14.00 4.50 6.55
CA ALA A 46 -14.43 3.11 6.30
C ALA A 46 -13.36 2.26 5.59
N ALA A 47 -12.52 2.89 4.76
CA ALA A 47 -11.39 2.21 4.13
C ALA A 47 -10.25 1.92 5.13
N ALA A 48 -9.92 2.88 5.99
CA ALA A 48 -8.96 2.68 7.06
C ALA A 48 -9.39 1.58 8.04
N GLU A 49 -10.68 1.52 8.40
CA GLU A 49 -11.23 0.45 9.24
C GLU A 49 -11.01 -0.93 8.61
N ARG A 50 -11.26 -1.07 7.30
CA ARG A 50 -10.99 -2.32 6.57
C ARG A 50 -9.50 -2.67 6.51
N ALA A 51 -8.64 -1.69 6.27
CA ALA A 51 -7.18 -1.91 6.26
C ALA A 51 -6.69 -2.38 7.62
N ILE A 52 -7.11 -1.72 8.70
CA ILE A 52 -6.79 -2.10 10.08
C ILE A 52 -7.32 -3.50 10.39
N ALA A 53 -8.57 -3.80 10.03
CA ALA A 53 -9.15 -5.12 10.25
C ALA A 53 -8.35 -6.23 9.54
N ALA A 54 -7.93 -6.00 8.29
CA ALA A 54 -7.09 -6.94 7.54
C ALA A 54 -5.72 -7.15 8.20
N ALA A 55 -5.04 -6.08 8.60
CA ALA A 55 -3.75 -6.19 9.30
C ALA A 55 -3.88 -6.90 10.66
N CYS A 56 -4.93 -6.59 11.42
CA CYS A 56 -5.19 -7.22 12.72
C CYS A 56 -5.60 -8.69 12.60
N ALA A 57 -6.23 -9.10 11.50
CA ALA A 57 -6.49 -10.51 11.23
C ALA A 57 -5.19 -11.31 11.08
N GLU A 58 -4.15 -10.73 10.45
CA GLU A 58 -2.84 -11.36 10.35
C GLU A 58 -2.11 -11.42 11.70
N VAL A 59 -2.27 -10.39 12.55
CA VAL A 59 -1.80 -10.45 13.96
C VAL A 59 -2.51 -11.59 14.71
N ALA A 60 -3.83 -11.72 14.57
CA ALA A 60 -4.62 -12.76 15.24
C ALA A 60 -4.29 -14.18 14.73
N ALA A 61 -3.98 -14.32 13.44
CA ALA A 61 -3.45 -15.55 12.86
C ALA A 61 -2.03 -15.88 13.35
N GLY A 62 -1.38 -14.91 14.00
CA GLY A 62 0.02 -14.99 14.40
C GLY A 62 0.95 -15.15 13.20
N THR A 63 0.62 -14.46 12.10
CA THR A 63 1.42 -14.45 10.89
C THR A 63 2.85 -14.01 11.21
N TRP A 64 3.84 -14.66 10.59
CA TRP A 64 5.24 -14.33 10.78
C TRP A 64 5.61 -13.04 10.05
N TYR A 65 6.58 -12.32 10.61
CA TYR A 65 7.41 -11.46 9.78
C TYR A 65 8.19 -12.32 8.77
N SER A 66 8.39 -11.80 7.57
CA SER A 66 9.27 -12.40 6.58
C SER A 66 9.88 -11.31 5.71
N TRP A 67 11.21 -11.16 5.72
CA TRP A 67 11.92 -10.12 4.95
C TRP A 67 11.64 -10.24 3.44
N GLY A 68 11.12 -9.19 2.81
CA GLY A 68 10.64 -9.23 1.42
C GLY A 68 9.27 -9.90 1.23
N GLY A 69 8.64 -10.38 2.30
CA GLY A 69 7.34 -11.01 2.29
C GLY A 69 6.21 -10.02 1.96
N GLY A 70 5.22 -10.46 1.19
CA GLY A 70 4.10 -9.59 0.77
C GLY A 70 4.26 -8.94 -0.59
N HIS A 71 5.38 -9.22 -1.29
CA HIS A 71 5.76 -8.58 -2.55
C HIS A 71 5.57 -9.47 -3.80
N GLY A 72 4.71 -10.49 -3.70
CA GLY A 72 4.31 -11.31 -4.84
C GLY A 72 3.50 -10.53 -5.91
N ALA A 73 3.18 -11.20 -7.01
CA ALA A 73 2.41 -10.61 -8.10
C ALA A 73 1.03 -10.06 -7.66
N GLN A 74 0.45 -10.66 -6.63
CA GLN A 74 -0.78 -10.19 -5.98
C GLN A 74 -0.49 -9.86 -4.50
N PRO A 75 -1.18 -8.87 -3.90
CA PRO A 75 -1.06 -8.58 -2.48
C PRO A 75 -1.44 -9.79 -1.62
N GLY A 76 -0.58 -10.16 -0.67
CA GLY A 76 -0.80 -11.27 0.25
C GLY A 76 0.49 -11.93 0.71
N ALA A 77 0.41 -12.78 1.73
CA ALA A 77 1.60 -13.36 2.37
C ALA A 77 2.41 -14.23 1.40
N THR A 78 3.73 -13.99 1.36
CA THR A 78 4.71 -14.77 0.57
C THR A 78 5.85 -15.22 1.45
N TYR A 79 6.64 -16.17 0.96
CA TYR A 79 7.95 -16.44 1.56
C TYR A 79 8.88 -15.26 1.33
N GLY A 80 9.78 -15.05 2.28
CA GLY A 80 10.78 -13.99 2.24
C GLY A 80 12.12 -14.51 1.74
N GLN A 81 13.15 -13.75 2.05
CA GLN A 81 14.54 -14.03 1.70
C GLN A 81 15.45 -13.70 2.88
N VAL A 82 16.64 -14.28 2.91
CA VAL A 82 17.66 -13.91 3.92
C VAL A 82 18.12 -12.49 3.63
N ASP A 83 18.04 -11.63 4.64
CA ASP A 83 18.78 -10.37 4.70
C ASP A 83 20.20 -10.65 5.19
N PRO A 84 21.24 -10.47 4.36
CA PRO A 84 22.62 -10.73 4.76
C PRO A 84 23.11 -9.82 5.90
N THR A 85 22.38 -8.76 6.22
CA THR A 85 22.70 -7.82 7.31
C THR A 85 21.97 -8.12 8.62
N ASP A 86 20.97 -9.01 8.61
CA ASP A 86 20.18 -9.41 9.77
C ASP A 86 20.18 -10.94 9.96
N PRO A 87 20.98 -11.48 10.90
CA PRO A 87 20.99 -12.92 11.19
C PRO A 87 19.62 -13.50 11.59
N ALA A 88 18.69 -12.69 12.12
CA ALA A 88 17.36 -13.18 12.48
C ALA A 88 16.49 -13.54 11.26
N SER A 89 16.92 -13.14 10.05
CA SER A 89 16.27 -13.46 8.77
C SER A 89 16.58 -14.85 8.23
N GLU A 90 17.45 -15.64 8.89
CA GLU A 90 17.86 -16.98 8.44
C GLU A 90 16.67 -17.87 8.04
N HIS A 91 15.57 -17.78 8.78
CA HIS A 91 14.35 -18.59 8.58
C HIS A 91 13.26 -17.88 7.77
N ASP A 92 13.48 -16.67 7.28
CA ASP A 92 12.47 -15.94 6.50
C ASP A 92 12.11 -16.62 5.16
N PRO A 93 13.05 -17.31 4.46
CA PRO A 93 12.69 -18.16 3.32
C PRO A 93 11.72 -19.31 3.65
N GLU A 94 11.61 -19.71 4.92
CA GLU A 94 10.75 -20.78 5.41
C GLU A 94 9.43 -20.26 5.99
N ARG A 95 9.34 -18.95 6.23
CA ARG A 95 8.19 -18.27 6.84
C ARG A 95 7.38 -17.57 5.78
N ARG A 96 6.15 -18.05 5.55
CA ARG A 96 5.17 -17.32 4.75
C ARG A 96 4.56 -16.20 5.60
N GLY A 97 4.77 -14.95 5.18
CA GLY A 97 4.41 -13.79 5.97
C GLY A 97 4.55 -12.47 5.22
N PHE A 98 4.80 -11.41 5.97
CA PHE A 98 4.93 -10.05 5.46
C PHE A 98 6.15 -9.35 6.05
N ASP A 99 6.79 -8.49 5.26
CA ASP A 99 7.58 -7.39 5.80
C ASP A 99 6.69 -6.16 6.07
N CYS A 100 7.30 -5.03 6.47
CA CYS A 100 6.59 -3.83 6.86
C CYS A 100 5.70 -3.27 5.72
N SER A 101 6.28 -3.09 4.54
CA SER A 101 5.56 -2.59 3.36
C SER A 101 4.62 -3.62 2.76
N GLY A 102 4.95 -4.91 2.83
CA GLY A 102 4.11 -6.01 2.38
C GLY A 102 2.81 -6.07 3.17
N LEU A 103 2.86 -5.88 4.50
CA LEU A 103 1.68 -5.82 5.34
C LEU A 103 0.79 -4.62 4.99
N VAL A 104 1.38 -3.43 4.81
CA VAL A 104 0.65 -2.22 4.39
C VAL A 104 -0.01 -2.40 3.03
N ARG A 105 0.74 -2.95 2.06
CA ARG A 105 0.25 -3.24 0.70
C ARG A 105 -0.97 -4.15 0.75
N TYR A 106 -0.87 -5.25 1.49
CA TYR A 106 -1.98 -6.19 1.67
C TYR A 106 -3.19 -5.55 2.33
N ALA A 107 -3.01 -4.88 3.47
CA ALA A 107 -4.08 -4.24 4.22
C ALA A 107 -4.87 -3.23 3.36
N TYR A 108 -4.16 -2.37 2.63
CA TYR A 108 -4.79 -1.38 1.76
C TYR A 108 -5.36 -1.96 0.47
N ALA A 109 -4.83 -3.08 -0.04
CA ALA A 109 -5.49 -3.83 -1.10
C ALA A 109 -6.84 -4.38 -0.65
N GLN A 110 -6.93 -4.96 0.55
CA GLN A 110 -8.22 -5.39 1.14
C GLN A 110 -9.19 -4.21 1.28
N ALA A 111 -8.71 -3.06 1.76
CA ALA A 111 -9.53 -1.84 1.87
C ALA A 111 -10.06 -1.34 0.51
N ALA A 112 -9.31 -1.57 -0.57
CA ALA A 112 -9.62 -1.19 -1.95
C ALA A 112 -10.28 -2.32 -2.77
N GLY A 113 -10.89 -3.31 -2.11
CA GLY A 113 -11.63 -4.38 -2.79
C GLY A 113 -10.73 -5.33 -3.60
N GLY A 114 -9.51 -5.54 -3.15
CA GLY A 114 -8.51 -6.41 -3.79
C GLY A 114 -7.59 -5.69 -4.79
N THR A 115 -7.82 -4.41 -5.07
CA THR A 115 -6.97 -3.64 -5.99
C THR A 115 -5.67 -3.23 -5.30
N ASP A 116 -4.53 -3.53 -5.91
CA ASP A 116 -3.23 -3.10 -5.40
C ASP A 116 -2.99 -1.61 -5.66
N ILE A 117 -3.12 -0.81 -4.59
CA ILE A 117 -3.01 0.66 -4.66
C ILE A 117 -1.73 1.20 -3.99
N LEU A 118 -0.97 0.34 -3.30
CA LEU A 118 0.23 0.72 -2.51
C LEU A 118 1.37 -0.28 -2.71
N ASN A 119 1.58 -0.75 -3.94
CA ASN A 119 2.74 -1.59 -4.24
C ASN A 119 4.06 -0.83 -4.01
N GLY A 120 5.11 -1.58 -3.65
CA GLY A 120 6.45 -1.06 -3.42
C GLY A 120 6.86 -1.01 -1.95
N VAL A 121 8.07 -0.53 -1.70
CA VAL A 121 8.69 -0.45 -0.37
C VAL A 121 8.16 0.72 0.46
N ALA A 122 8.55 0.81 1.74
CA ALA A 122 8.12 1.84 2.69
C ALA A 122 8.24 3.27 2.13
N SER A 123 9.35 3.59 1.45
CA SER A 123 9.52 4.91 0.81
C SER A 123 8.47 5.16 -0.28
N GLN A 124 8.24 4.23 -1.21
CA GLN A 124 7.23 4.38 -2.26
C GLN A 124 5.82 4.53 -1.69
N GLN A 125 5.50 3.82 -0.61
CA GLN A 125 4.19 3.91 0.06
C GLN A 125 4.00 5.24 0.79
N TYR A 126 5.00 5.73 1.52
CA TYR A 126 4.92 7.05 2.16
C TYR A 126 4.78 8.18 1.11
N TYR A 127 5.54 8.06 0.03
CA TYR A 127 5.58 9.03 -1.06
C TYR A 127 4.56 8.76 -2.17
N THR A 128 3.53 7.96 -1.91
CA THR A 128 2.48 7.66 -2.89
C THR A 128 1.78 8.90 -3.46
N HIS A 129 1.43 8.87 -4.74
CA HIS A 129 0.51 9.83 -5.39
C HIS A 129 -0.92 9.76 -4.84
N ARG A 130 -1.20 8.78 -3.97
CA ARG A 130 -2.46 8.61 -3.25
C ARG A 130 -2.47 9.32 -1.90
N ALA A 131 -1.53 10.19 -1.59
CA ALA A 131 -1.54 10.90 -0.32
C ALA A 131 -2.67 11.94 -0.28
N ALA A 132 -3.62 11.75 0.63
CA ALA A 132 -4.60 12.77 0.97
C ALA A 132 -3.97 13.89 1.82
N ALA A 133 -3.01 13.53 2.66
CA ALA A 133 -2.23 14.45 3.48
C ALA A 133 -0.89 13.82 3.87
N ARG A 134 0.11 14.65 4.16
CA ARG A 134 1.37 14.26 4.79
C ARG A 134 1.59 15.09 6.04
N PHE A 135 2.11 14.46 7.08
CA PHE A 135 2.34 15.06 8.39
C PHE A 135 3.81 14.92 8.75
N THR A 136 4.40 16.00 9.23
CA THR A 136 5.81 16.04 9.64
C THR A 136 6.01 15.41 11.01
N ALA A 137 7.22 14.93 11.30
CA ALA A 137 7.58 14.43 12.62
C ALA A 137 7.25 15.41 13.76
N ALA A 138 7.45 16.71 13.53
CA ALA A 138 7.18 17.77 14.51
C ALA A 138 5.69 17.90 14.89
N GLN A 139 4.78 17.47 14.02
CA GLN A 139 3.34 17.45 14.32
C GLN A 139 2.95 16.26 15.22
N GLY A 140 3.82 15.25 15.33
CA GLY A 140 3.57 14.04 16.11
C GLY A 140 2.27 13.33 15.73
N LEU A 141 1.56 12.81 16.74
CA LEU A 141 0.31 12.07 16.54
C LEU A 141 -0.94 12.95 16.53
N ALA A 142 -0.82 14.23 16.89
CA ALA A 142 -1.97 15.12 17.05
C ALA A 142 -2.89 15.21 15.81
N PRO A 143 -2.38 15.28 14.56
CA PRO A 143 -3.26 15.33 13.39
C PRO A 143 -3.68 13.95 12.86
N LEU A 144 -3.16 12.87 13.46
CA LEU A 144 -3.30 11.53 12.92
C LEU A 144 -4.60 10.87 13.35
N VAL A 145 -5.18 10.11 12.44
CA VAL A 145 -6.36 9.27 12.67
C VAL A 145 -6.01 7.82 12.35
N PRO A 146 -6.74 6.83 12.89
CA PRO A 146 -6.47 5.44 12.57
C PRO A 146 -6.53 5.21 11.06
N GLY A 147 -5.55 4.45 10.56
CA GLY A 147 -5.31 4.20 9.14
C GLY A 147 -4.12 4.96 8.58
N ASP A 148 -3.76 6.11 9.16
CA ASP A 148 -2.58 6.85 8.71
C ASP A 148 -1.32 5.96 8.79
N LEU A 149 -0.48 6.02 7.77
CA LEU A 149 0.75 5.24 7.71
C LEU A 149 1.88 6.01 8.38
N LEU A 150 2.53 5.40 9.37
CA LEU A 150 3.68 5.95 10.08
C LEU A 150 4.94 5.50 9.37
N ALA A 151 5.81 6.44 8.98
CA ALA A 151 7.07 6.14 8.32
C ALA A 151 8.27 6.45 9.22
N TYR A 152 9.31 5.64 9.07
CA TYR A 152 10.54 5.69 9.86
C TYR A 152 11.77 5.69 8.97
N GLY A 153 12.82 6.38 9.40
CA GLY A 153 14.08 6.55 8.70
C GLY A 153 14.33 8.00 8.27
N THR A 154 14.98 8.16 7.14
CA THR A 154 15.43 9.46 6.61
C THR A 154 14.78 9.80 5.28
N LYS A 155 14.97 11.05 4.81
CA LYS A 155 14.49 11.47 3.48
C LYS A 155 14.99 10.58 2.33
N LYS A 156 16.14 9.93 2.49
CA LYS A 156 16.74 9.05 1.46
C LYS A 156 16.40 7.58 1.67
N ASP A 157 16.15 7.19 2.91
CA ASP A 157 16.01 5.80 3.30
C ASP A 157 14.93 5.70 4.37
N LEU A 158 13.69 5.54 3.91
CA LEU A 158 12.57 5.17 4.78
C LEU A 158 12.55 3.65 4.84
N HIS A 159 13.08 3.10 5.93
CA HIS A 159 13.31 1.68 6.11
C HIS A 159 12.13 0.94 6.73
N HIS A 160 11.20 1.66 7.38
CA HIS A 160 10.05 1.02 8.02
C HIS A 160 8.75 1.82 7.88
N ILE A 161 7.63 1.10 7.82
CA ILE A 161 6.29 1.66 7.70
C ILE A 161 5.27 0.82 8.50
N ALA A 162 4.30 1.47 9.13
CA ALA A 162 3.28 0.82 9.97
C ALA A 162 1.92 1.51 9.84
N ILE A 163 0.82 0.83 10.21
CA ILE A 163 -0.54 1.40 10.19
C ILE A 163 -0.88 1.90 11.59
N TYR A 164 -1.19 3.19 11.73
CA TYR A 164 -1.63 3.78 12.99
C TYR A 164 -3.01 3.25 13.37
N LEU A 165 -3.17 2.80 14.62
CA LEU A 165 -4.42 2.27 15.15
C LEU A 165 -5.21 3.32 15.93
N GLY A 166 -4.61 4.49 16.23
CA GLY A 166 -5.13 5.40 17.24
C GLY A 166 -4.53 5.12 18.62
N ALA A 167 -4.82 5.99 19.59
CA ALA A 167 -4.41 5.85 20.99
C ALA A 167 -2.90 5.56 21.19
N GLY A 168 -2.03 6.09 20.33
CA GLY A 168 -0.60 5.85 20.42
C GLY A 168 -0.16 4.43 20.07
N LYS A 169 -1.01 3.64 19.41
CA LYS A 169 -0.70 2.26 18.97
C LYS A 169 -0.59 2.16 17.45
N MET A 170 0.15 1.18 16.98
CA MET A 170 0.25 0.82 15.56
C MET A 170 0.32 -0.70 15.38
N VAL A 171 -0.15 -1.19 14.24
CA VAL A 171 0.08 -2.57 13.78
C VAL A 171 1.24 -2.59 12.80
N GLU A 172 2.16 -3.51 13.00
CA GLU A 172 3.39 -3.59 12.21
C GLU A 172 3.92 -5.02 12.03
N ALA A 173 4.63 -5.21 10.92
CA ALA A 173 5.60 -6.29 10.74
C ALA A 173 6.98 -5.74 11.10
N LYS A 174 7.38 -5.90 12.37
CA LYS A 174 8.52 -5.13 12.91
C LYS A 174 9.88 -5.56 12.38
N GLN A 175 10.19 -6.86 12.44
CA GLN A 175 11.52 -7.39 12.14
C GLN A 175 11.52 -8.93 12.06
N SER A 176 12.57 -9.48 11.46
CA SER A 176 12.82 -10.92 11.36
C SER A 176 12.82 -11.61 12.72
N GLY A 177 12.41 -12.89 12.74
CA GLY A 177 12.29 -13.67 13.97
C GLY A 177 11.08 -13.35 14.84
N THR A 178 10.20 -12.42 14.43
CA THR A 178 8.99 -12.05 15.19
C THR A 178 7.71 -12.36 14.42
N ARG A 179 6.57 -12.40 15.12
CA ARG A 179 5.24 -12.38 14.51
C ARG A 179 4.77 -10.94 14.33
N LEU A 180 3.79 -10.72 13.47
CA LEU A 180 3.12 -9.43 13.37
C LEU A 180 2.54 -9.03 14.73
N MET A 181 2.57 -7.74 15.05
CA MET A 181 2.27 -7.28 16.40
C MET A 181 1.61 -5.90 16.44
N VAL A 182 1.02 -5.59 17.59
CA VAL A 182 0.67 -4.22 17.97
C VAL A 182 1.78 -3.67 18.86
N SER A 183 2.24 -2.46 18.55
CA SER A 183 3.28 -1.75 19.28
C SER A 183 2.80 -0.37 19.71
N ASP A 184 3.46 0.17 20.73
CA ASP A 184 3.45 1.62 20.96
C ASP A 184 4.12 2.35 19.81
N VAL A 185 3.54 3.48 19.40
CA VAL A 185 4.13 4.34 18.38
C VAL A 185 5.42 4.95 18.90
N ARG A 186 6.47 4.89 18.08
CA ARG A 186 7.78 5.43 18.39
C ARG A 186 7.91 6.82 17.76
N LEU A 187 8.07 7.87 18.57
CA LEU A 187 8.23 9.27 18.10
C LEU A 187 9.67 9.80 18.27
N GLY A 188 10.65 8.90 18.39
CA GLY A 188 12.07 9.27 18.50
C GLY A 188 12.63 9.85 17.20
N GLY A 189 13.95 10.10 17.16
CA GLY A 189 14.63 10.72 16.00
C GLY A 189 14.52 9.96 14.67
N ASP A 190 14.09 8.70 14.72
CA ASP A 190 13.83 7.86 13.54
C ASP A 190 12.41 8.03 12.98
N TYR A 191 11.48 8.65 13.72
CA TYR A 191 10.14 8.94 13.21
C TYR A 191 10.21 10.05 12.15
N PHE A 192 9.87 9.71 10.91
CA PHE A 192 9.95 10.63 9.79
C PHE A 192 8.69 11.50 9.66
N GLY A 193 7.53 10.88 9.88
CA GLY A 193 6.23 11.50 9.70
C GLY A 193 5.15 10.47 9.37
N ALA A 194 4.03 10.95 8.85
CA ALA A 194 2.93 10.08 8.45
C ALA A 194 2.27 10.51 7.14
N VAL A 195 1.63 9.56 6.46
CA VAL A 195 0.82 9.81 5.27
C VAL A 195 -0.60 9.27 5.47
N ARG A 196 -1.59 10.08 5.10
CA ARG A 196 -2.99 9.65 5.00
C ARG A 196 -3.27 9.17 3.59
N VAL A 197 -3.78 7.94 3.46
CA VAL A 197 -4.02 7.32 2.15
C VAL A 197 -5.41 7.67 1.63
N ASN A 198 -5.48 8.11 0.38
CA ASN A 198 -6.69 8.22 -0.42
C ASN A 198 -6.94 6.89 -1.16
N THR A 199 -7.89 6.10 -0.68
CA THR A 199 -8.31 4.85 -1.32
C THR A 199 -9.37 5.05 -2.41
N GLY A 200 -9.82 6.28 -2.63
CA GLY A 200 -10.74 6.63 -3.70
C GLY A 200 -10.07 6.70 -5.07
N GLN A 201 -10.82 7.23 -6.04
CA GLN A 201 -10.27 7.54 -7.35
C GLN A 201 -9.23 8.65 -7.23
N VAL A 202 -8.07 8.44 -7.86
CA VAL A 202 -7.09 9.52 -8.05
C VAL A 202 -7.37 10.15 -9.39
N THR A 203 -7.63 11.45 -9.39
CA THR A 203 -7.83 12.25 -10.60
C THR A 203 -6.59 13.07 -10.90
N GLY A 204 -6.34 13.35 -12.18
CA GLY A 204 -5.21 14.15 -12.65
C GLY A 204 -4.30 13.38 -13.61
N HIS A 205 -3.18 14.00 -13.99
CA HIS A 205 -2.24 13.42 -14.93
C HIS A 205 -1.26 12.51 -14.20
N ILE A 206 -1.52 11.20 -14.24
CA ILE A 206 -0.68 10.20 -13.57
C ILE A 206 0.39 9.71 -14.54
N HIS A 207 1.65 9.82 -14.10
CA HIS A 207 2.83 9.41 -14.85
C HIS A 207 3.73 8.54 -13.98
N GLN A 208 4.69 7.88 -14.62
CA GLN A 208 5.69 7.06 -13.95
C GLN A 208 7.06 7.66 -14.20
N THR A 209 7.89 7.80 -13.17
CA THR A 209 9.30 8.17 -13.35
C THR A 209 10.15 6.98 -13.78
N TRP A 210 11.37 7.20 -14.24
CA TRP A 210 12.40 6.17 -14.42
C TRP A 210 13.70 6.58 -13.73
N GLY A 211 14.63 5.63 -13.64
CA GLY A 211 15.90 5.83 -12.94
C GLY A 211 15.82 5.54 -11.45
N THR A 212 16.92 5.80 -10.77
CA THR A 212 17.12 5.66 -9.33
C THR A 212 17.68 6.96 -8.77
N ASP A 213 17.40 7.25 -7.50
CA ASP A 213 17.88 8.45 -6.80
C ASP A 213 17.55 9.79 -7.48
N VAL A 214 16.40 9.87 -8.15
CA VAL A 214 15.95 11.08 -8.86
C VAL A 214 15.49 12.13 -7.86
N TRP A 215 16.23 13.24 -7.77
CA TRP A 215 15.89 14.34 -6.87
C TRP A 215 14.85 15.30 -7.46
N THR A 216 13.77 15.50 -6.73
CA THR A 216 12.85 16.63 -6.88
C THR A 216 13.44 17.90 -6.28
N LYS A 217 12.99 19.05 -6.78
CA LYS A 217 13.58 20.37 -6.58
C LYS A 217 12.54 21.39 -6.12
N GLU A 218 12.97 22.35 -5.30
CA GLU A 218 12.09 23.45 -4.85
C GLU A 218 11.70 24.38 -6.03
N GLU A 219 12.62 24.56 -6.96
CA GLU A 219 12.46 25.35 -8.19
C GLU A 219 12.86 24.49 -9.42
N PRO A 220 12.37 24.81 -10.64
CA PRO A 220 12.65 24.04 -11.85
C PRO A 220 14.06 24.31 -12.42
N ARG A 221 15.07 24.03 -11.59
CA ARG A 221 16.50 24.15 -11.89
C ARG A 221 17.33 23.17 -11.05
N ILE A 222 18.42 22.65 -11.61
CA ILE A 222 19.30 21.65 -10.99
C ILE A 222 20.00 22.20 -9.74
N GLY A 223 20.34 23.49 -9.73
CA GLY A 223 20.94 24.15 -8.58
C GLY A 223 20.01 24.37 -7.37
N SER A 224 18.71 24.15 -7.53
CA SER A 224 17.73 24.37 -6.46
C SER A 224 17.87 23.37 -5.31
N GLY A 225 17.38 23.78 -4.13
CA GLY A 225 17.19 22.94 -2.96
C GLY A 225 16.49 21.62 -3.31
N ARG A 226 16.98 20.53 -2.71
CA ARG A 226 16.46 19.17 -2.88
C ARG A 226 15.31 18.95 -1.91
N VAL A 227 14.13 18.60 -2.42
CA VAL A 227 12.97 18.31 -1.58
C VAL A 227 12.95 16.83 -1.20
N TYR A 228 12.88 15.97 -2.22
CA TYR A 228 12.75 14.52 -2.06
C TYR A 228 13.50 13.75 -3.16
N ALA A 229 14.01 12.56 -2.84
CA ALA A 229 14.62 11.64 -3.81
C ALA A 229 13.70 10.47 -4.08
N PHE A 230 13.36 10.21 -5.34
CA PHE A 230 12.77 8.94 -5.74
C PHE A 230 13.87 7.87 -5.77
N PRO A 231 13.93 6.94 -4.80
CA PRO A 231 14.98 5.92 -4.80
C PRO A 231 14.83 4.97 -6.00
N TYR A 232 13.61 4.82 -6.50
CA TYR A 232 13.25 3.99 -7.64
C TYR A 232 12.18 4.67 -8.49
N SER A 233 11.82 4.02 -9.60
CA SER A 233 10.64 4.37 -10.41
C SER A 233 9.40 4.56 -9.51
N THR A 234 8.80 5.73 -9.61
CA THR A 234 7.72 6.19 -8.74
C THR A 234 6.54 6.67 -9.58
N THR A 235 5.33 6.25 -9.21
CA THR A 235 4.10 6.79 -9.80
C THR A 235 3.84 8.16 -9.21
N ILE A 236 3.79 9.18 -10.05
CA ILE A 236 3.64 10.59 -9.69
C ILE A 236 2.38 11.17 -10.33
N ARG A 237 1.82 12.18 -9.68
CA ARG A 237 0.82 13.06 -10.28
C ARG A 237 1.50 14.33 -10.74
N VAL A 238 1.30 14.69 -12.00
CA VAL A 238 1.76 15.94 -12.57
C VAL A 238 0.58 16.90 -12.63
N TYR A 239 0.75 18.08 -12.05
CA TYR A 239 -0.28 19.12 -12.08
C TYR A 239 -0.18 19.98 -13.33
N CYS A 240 1.04 20.43 -13.63
CA CYS A 240 1.36 21.24 -14.81
C CYS A 240 2.83 21.05 -15.17
N GLN A 241 3.22 21.53 -16.35
CA GLN A 241 4.62 21.54 -16.82
C GLN A 241 4.98 22.89 -17.47
N LYS A 242 6.27 23.22 -17.53
CA LYS A 242 6.76 24.41 -18.23
C LYS A 242 8.20 24.26 -18.71
N HIS A 243 8.61 25.11 -19.64
CA HIS A 243 10.03 25.28 -19.99
C HIS A 243 10.78 26.05 -18.88
N ALA A 244 11.96 25.58 -18.51
CA ALA A 244 12.86 26.20 -17.54
C ALA A 244 14.34 25.85 -17.85
N GLU A 245 15.16 25.47 -16.86
CA GLU A 245 16.56 25.13 -17.11
C GLU A 245 16.67 23.87 -17.99
N LEU A 246 17.46 23.96 -19.05
CA LEU A 246 17.84 22.82 -19.89
C LEU A 246 18.70 21.83 -19.08
N VAL A 247 18.24 20.59 -18.96
CA VAL A 247 18.96 19.52 -18.26
C VAL A 247 19.54 18.55 -19.28
N LYS A 248 20.83 18.24 -19.15
CA LYS A 248 21.52 17.17 -19.89
C LYS A 248 22.05 16.14 -18.90
N ALA A 249 21.50 14.93 -18.90
CA ALA A 249 21.94 13.84 -18.04
C ALA A 249 21.61 12.49 -18.66
N GLU A 250 22.49 11.50 -18.45
CA GLU A 250 22.24 10.09 -18.83
C GLU A 250 21.89 9.87 -20.32
N GLY A 251 22.42 10.72 -21.20
CA GLY A 251 22.14 10.67 -22.64
C GLY A 251 20.82 11.32 -23.06
N TYR A 252 20.09 11.92 -22.12
CA TYR A 252 18.86 12.67 -22.36
C TYR A 252 19.09 14.17 -22.22
N GLU A 253 18.30 14.94 -22.97
CA GLU A 253 18.28 16.39 -22.91
C GLU A 253 16.85 16.90 -23.01
N ASN A 254 16.42 17.75 -22.08
CA ASN A 254 15.10 18.39 -22.09
C ASN A 254 15.11 19.63 -21.19
N ASP A 255 14.35 20.67 -21.55
CA ASP A 255 14.16 21.89 -20.77
C ASP A 255 12.79 21.96 -20.07
N VAL A 256 11.98 20.90 -20.17
CA VAL A 256 10.67 20.82 -19.54
C VAL A 256 10.77 20.32 -18.09
N TRP A 257 10.05 21.00 -17.20
CA TRP A 257 9.91 20.65 -15.80
C TRP A 257 8.44 20.53 -15.41
N SER A 258 8.13 19.48 -14.66
CA SER A 258 6.79 19.17 -14.16
C SER A 258 6.66 19.49 -12.68
N TYR A 259 5.56 20.14 -12.30
CA TYR A 259 5.20 20.37 -10.90
C TYR A 259 4.41 19.20 -10.34
N LEU A 260 4.85 18.70 -9.19
CA LEU A 260 4.25 17.56 -8.50
C LEU A 260 3.55 18.06 -7.21
N PRO A 261 2.21 18.15 -7.20
CA PRO A 261 1.47 18.75 -6.09
C PRO A 261 1.61 17.94 -4.80
N ASP A 262 1.76 16.62 -4.91
CA ASP A 262 1.94 15.71 -3.77
C ASP A 262 3.23 15.96 -2.98
N TYR A 263 4.24 16.54 -3.64
CA TYR A 263 5.56 16.79 -3.06
C TYR A 263 5.82 18.28 -2.88
N LYS A 264 4.94 19.14 -3.41
CA LYS A 264 5.17 20.58 -3.55
C LYS A 264 6.54 20.88 -4.18
N ALA A 265 6.91 20.12 -5.21
CA ALA A 265 8.24 20.14 -5.79
C ALA A 265 8.20 19.97 -7.31
N TRP A 266 9.32 20.29 -7.96
CA TRP A 266 9.55 20.16 -9.38
C TRP A 266 10.42 18.93 -9.69
N VAL A 267 10.18 18.32 -10.85
CA VAL A 267 11.07 17.29 -11.41
C VAL A 267 11.29 17.60 -12.88
N THR A 268 12.51 17.36 -13.36
CA THR A 268 12.79 17.48 -14.80
C THR A 268 12.14 16.33 -15.56
N ASN A 269 11.54 16.63 -16.70
CA ASN A 269 10.85 15.64 -17.52
C ASN A 269 11.77 14.59 -18.12
N ILE A 270 13.11 14.79 -18.11
CA ILE A 270 14.02 13.73 -18.55
C ILE A 270 13.80 12.44 -17.76
N TYR A 271 13.35 12.52 -16.50
CA TYR A 271 13.10 11.36 -15.64
C TYR A 271 11.63 10.90 -15.62
N ILE A 272 10.75 11.46 -16.44
CA ILE A 272 9.35 11.03 -16.55
C ILE A 272 9.19 10.18 -17.81
N LYS A 273 8.59 8.99 -17.69
CA LYS A 273 8.29 8.14 -18.85
C LYS A 273 7.24 8.83 -19.72
N GLY A 274 7.58 9.05 -20.99
CA GLY A 274 6.70 9.68 -21.97
C GLY A 274 7.46 10.61 -22.91
N PRO A 275 6.73 11.41 -23.71
CA PRO A 275 7.33 12.47 -24.51
C PRO A 275 7.97 13.57 -23.63
N ALA A 276 8.88 14.35 -24.23
CA ALA A 276 9.57 15.45 -23.56
C ALA A 276 8.60 16.47 -22.93
N TRP A 277 7.52 16.79 -23.66
CA TRP A 277 6.36 17.52 -23.18
C TRP A 277 5.21 16.53 -23.00
N LEU A 278 4.68 16.39 -21.80
CA LEU A 278 3.67 15.38 -21.46
C LEU A 278 2.31 15.71 -22.07
N ASP A 279 1.73 14.78 -22.81
CA ASP A 279 0.42 14.98 -23.42
C ASP A 279 -0.69 15.17 -22.38
N GLY A 280 -1.58 16.14 -22.61
CA GLY A 280 -2.71 16.44 -21.74
C GLY A 280 -2.37 17.19 -20.45
N VAL A 281 -1.10 17.26 -20.05
CA VAL A 281 -0.65 18.06 -18.90
C VAL A 281 -0.62 19.55 -19.28
N PRO A 282 -1.32 20.43 -18.54
CA PRO A 282 -1.37 21.86 -18.86
C PRO A 282 -0.04 22.57 -18.63
N ASP A 283 0.15 23.71 -19.32
CA ASP A 283 1.23 24.66 -19.04
C ASP A 283 1.05 25.26 -17.64
N CYS A 284 2.11 25.47 -16.87
CA CYS A 284 2.07 26.11 -15.56
C CYS A 284 1.79 27.62 -15.59
N LYS A 285 1.27 28.16 -16.69
CA LYS A 285 0.77 29.55 -16.74
C LYS A 285 -0.41 29.68 -15.77
N ASP A 286 -0.29 30.61 -14.84
CA ASP A 286 -1.25 30.93 -13.77
C ASP A 286 -1.52 29.81 -12.74
N VAL A 287 -0.48 29.31 -12.05
CA VAL A 287 -0.69 28.51 -10.82
C VAL A 287 -1.18 29.44 -9.70
N PRO A 288 -2.44 29.34 -9.21
CA PRO A 288 -2.82 30.06 -8.00
C PRO A 288 -1.98 29.54 -6.82
N PRO A 289 -1.60 30.40 -5.87
CA PRO A 289 -0.77 29.99 -4.74
C PRO A 289 -1.42 28.81 -4.01
N VAL A 290 -0.62 27.77 -3.78
CA VAL A 290 -1.00 26.61 -2.97
C VAL A 290 -1.38 27.11 -1.57
N SER A 291 -2.67 27.01 -1.22
CA SER A 291 -3.14 27.07 0.17
C SER A 291 -2.69 25.85 0.94
#